data_AF-A0A968NHR3-F1
#
_entry.id   AF-A0A968NHR3-F1
#
_cell.length_a   1.000
_cell.length_b   1.000
_cell.length_c   1.000
_cell.angle_alpha   90.00
_cell.angle_beta   90.00
_cell.angle_gamma   90.00
#
_symmetry.space_group_name_H-M   'P 1'
#
loop_
_entity.id
_entity.type
_entity.pdbx_description
1 polymer ?
#
loop_
_entity_poly.entity_id
_entity_poly.type
_entity_poly.pdbx_seq_one_letter_code
_entity_poly.pdbx_strand_id
1 'polypeptide(L)'
;MTYKISVSLEDILNVIADLPGLTSTNEPNIKELLIELTAAIESEVDLNPEDKAEALEQVLVLAAAAHNQIKNSTQDFTKKAIAALRSTVVELPNTSQLVEKMNRILLDVAMFFELN
;
A
#
# COMPACT_ATOMS: atom_id res chain seq x y z
N MET A 1 20.64 18.62 9.98
CA MET A 1 19.47 19.23 9.32
C MET A 1 18.97 18.21 8.32
N THR A 2 18.13 17.28 8.77
CA THR A 2 17.67 16.16 7.95
C THR A 2 16.35 16.58 7.33
N TYR A 3 16.36 17.00 6.07
CA TYR A 3 15.13 17.09 5.30
C TYR A 3 14.67 15.65 5.06
N LYS A 4 13.86 15.09 5.96
CA LYS A 4 12.95 13.99 5.58
C LYS A 4 11.96 14.65 4.64
N ILE A 5 12.06 14.37 3.34
CA ILE A 5 10.97 14.68 2.41
C ILE A 5 9.83 13.76 2.87
N SER A 6 8.90 14.32 3.66
CA SER A 6 7.67 13.63 3.99
C SER A 6 6.86 13.49 2.71
N VAL A 7 6.70 12.27 2.22
CA VAL A 7 5.75 11.97 1.14
C VAL A 7 4.36 12.42 1.60
N SER A 8 3.67 13.23 0.80
CA SER A 8 2.32 13.68 1.12
C SER A 8 1.25 12.70 0.60
N LEU A 9 0.06 12.73 1.21
CA LEU A 9 -1.09 11.96 0.72
C LEU A 9 -1.43 12.29 -0.75
N GLU A 10 -1.25 13.55 -1.15
CA GLU A 10 -1.47 14.00 -2.52
C GLU A 10 -0.48 13.34 -3.49
N ASP A 11 0.79 13.23 -3.12
CA ASP A 11 1.81 12.54 -3.94
C ASP A 11 1.43 11.07 -4.18
N ILE A 12 0.95 10.40 -3.13
CA ILE A 12 0.52 9.00 -3.19
C ILE A 12 -0.66 8.84 -4.14
N LEU A 13 -1.69 9.68 -3.97
CA LEU A 13 -2.89 9.63 -4.80
C LEU A 13 -2.60 9.96 -6.27
N ASN A 14 -1.67 10.87 -6.54
CA ASN A 14 -1.24 11.20 -7.89
C ASN A 14 -0.58 9.99 -8.59
N VAL A 15 0.34 9.29 -7.92
CA VAL A 15 0.96 8.08 -8.48
C VAL A 15 -0.07 6.97 -8.71
N ILE A 16 -1.03 6.80 -7.78
CA ILE A 16 -2.12 5.84 -7.94
C ILE A 16 -3.06 6.23 -9.09
N ALA A 17 -3.32 7.53 -9.29
CA ALA A 17 -4.17 8.03 -10.36
C ALA A 17 -3.61 7.68 -11.75
N ASP A 18 -2.29 7.73 -11.90
CA ASP A 18 -1.54 7.43 -13.13
C ASP A 18 -1.38 5.93 -13.42
N LEU A 19 -1.78 5.05 -12.50
CA LEU A 19 -1.73 3.61 -12.74
C LEU A 19 -2.55 3.23 -13.98
N PRO A 20 -1.99 2.38 -14.88
CA PRO A 20 -2.73 1.89 -16.03
C PRO A 20 -3.97 1.14 -15.56
N GLY A 21 -5.14 1.50 -16.10
CA GLY A 21 -6.38 0.77 -15.84
C GLY A 21 -6.31 -0.65 -16.39
N LEU A 22 -6.95 -1.60 -15.71
CA LEU A 22 -7.02 -2.99 -16.18
C LEU A 22 -7.68 -3.08 -17.56
N THR A 23 -7.08 -3.86 -18.45
CA THR A 23 -7.68 -4.23 -19.74
C THR A 23 -8.66 -5.41 -19.63
N SER A 24 -8.72 -6.05 -18.46
CA SER A 24 -9.39 -7.34 -18.23
C SER A 24 -10.23 -7.28 -16.94
N THR A 25 -11.46 -7.80 -16.96
CA THR A 25 -12.44 -7.68 -15.87
C THR A 25 -12.27 -8.69 -14.71
N ASN A 26 -11.31 -9.62 -14.80
CA ASN A 26 -11.14 -10.72 -13.84
C ASN A 26 -9.93 -10.57 -12.90
N GLU A 27 -9.12 -9.52 -13.07
CA GLU A 27 -7.99 -9.25 -12.18
C GLU A 27 -8.41 -8.23 -11.10
N PRO A 28 -7.86 -8.31 -9.87
CA PRO A 28 -8.09 -7.30 -8.86
C PRO A 28 -7.61 -5.94 -9.37
N ASN A 29 -8.47 -4.92 -9.36
CA ASN A 29 -8.10 -3.58 -9.79
C ASN A 29 -7.13 -2.96 -8.78
N ILE A 30 -5.82 -3.07 -9.06
CA ILE A 30 -4.74 -2.59 -8.18
C ILE A 30 -4.91 -1.12 -7.80
N LYS A 31 -5.45 -0.29 -8.70
CA LYS A 31 -5.72 1.12 -8.42
C LYS A 31 -6.78 1.28 -7.34
N GLU A 32 -7.89 0.57 -7.43
CA GLU A 32 -8.97 0.62 -6.44
C GLU A 32 -8.50 0.07 -5.08
N LEU A 33 -7.73 -1.03 -5.10
CA LEU A 33 -7.15 -1.62 -3.89
C LEU A 33 -6.22 -0.64 -3.16
N LEU A 34 -5.35 0.06 -3.88
CA LEU A 34 -4.42 1.03 -3.27
C LEU A 34 -5.14 2.29 -2.78
N ILE A 35 -6.20 2.75 -3.45
CA ILE A 35 -7.07 3.82 -2.94
C ILE A 35 -7.74 3.36 -1.64
N GLU A 36 -8.29 2.15 -1.63
CA GLU A 36 -9.00 1.60 -0.47
C GLU A 36 -8.08 1.42 0.74
N LEU A 37 -6.83 0.99 0.50
CA LEU A 37 -5.80 0.84 1.53
C LEU A 37 -5.40 2.19 2.11
N THR A 38 -5.13 3.17 1.25
CA THR A 38 -4.79 4.55 1.64
C THR A 38 -5.87 5.13 2.55
N ALA A 39 -7.13 5.03 2.13
CA ALA A 39 -8.26 5.54 2.90
C ALA A 39 -8.41 4.83 4.25
N ALA A 40 -8.17 3.51 4.30
CA ALA A 40 -8.23 2.75 5.55
C ALA A 40 -7.17 3.21 6.55
N ILE A 41 -5.92 3.34 6.10
CA ILE A 41 -4.78 3.81 6.92
C ILE A 41 -5.04 5.24 7.44
N GLU A 42 -5.51 6.14 6.58
CA GLU A 42 -5.81 7.52 6.96
C GLU A 42 -6.93 7.59 8.01
N SER A 43 -7.97 6.78 7.85
CA SER A 43 -9.13 6.76 8.74
C SER A 43 -8.88 6.10 10.10
N GLU A 44 -7.80 5.34 10.25
CA GLU A 44 -7.50 4.65 11.50
C GLU A 44 -7.00 5.64 12.55
N VAL A 45 -7.70 5.70 13.68
CA VAL A 45 -7.44 6.64 14.77
C VAL A 45 -6.50 6.05 15.81
N ASP A 46 -6.45 4.71 15.90
CA ASP A 46 -5.62 4.00 16.87
C ASP A 46 -4.20 3.73 16.34
N LEU A 47 -3.94 4.02 15.06
CA LEU A 47 -2.61 3.96 14.46
C LEU A 47 -1.85 5.26 14.76
N ASN A 48 -0.68 5.14 15.38
CA ASN A 48 0.10 6.32 15.72
C ASN A 48 0.64 7.03 14.45
N PRO A 49 1.01 8.33 14.54
CA PRO A 49 1.41 9.10 13.38
C PRO A 49 2.66 8.59 12.64
N GLU A 50 3.60 7.94 13.35
CA GLU A 50 4.83 7.41 12.75
C GLU A 50 4.52 6.16 11.93
N ASP A 51 3.78 5.22 12.49
CA ASP A 51 3.34 4.00 11.79
C ASP A 51 2.40 4.32 10.63
N LYS A 52 1.55 5.34 10.77
CA LYS A 52 0.70 5.84 9.68
C LYS A 52 1.55 6.37 8.52
N ALA A 53 2.55 7.20 8.83
CA ALA A 53 3.45 7.74 7.81
C ALA A 53 4.24 6.61 7.12
N GLU A 54 4.78 5.66 7.88
CA GLU A 54 5.49 4.51 7.33
C GLU A 54 4.57 3.66 6.43
N ALA A 55 3.35 3.37 6.88
CA ALA A 55 2.37 2.62 6.10
C ALA A 55 2.08 3.30 4.75
N LEU A 56 1.86 4.61 4.75
CA LEU A 56 1.63 5.38 3.53
C LEU A 56 2.83 5.40 2.59
N GLU A 57 4.06 5.47 3.12
CA GLU A 57 5.28 5.31 2.31
C GLU A 57 5.33 3.94 1.62
N GLN A 58 4.90 2.87 2.30
CA GLN A 58 4.81 1.55 1.68
C GLN A 58 3.73 1.47 0.60
N VAL A 59 2.59 2.16 0.77
CA VAL A 59 1.58 2.27 -0.29
C VAL A 59 2.15 2.93 -1.54
N LEU A 60 2.98 3.98 -1.39
CA LEU A 60 3.68 4.60 -2.51
C LEU A 60 4.60 3.60 -3.23
N VAL A 61 5.34 2.78 -2.48
CA VAL A 61 6.21 1.75 -3.06
C VAL A 61 5.39 0.75 -3.89
N LEU A 62 4.23 0.32 -3.39
CA LEU A 62 3.32 -0.58 -4.13
C LEU A 62 2.77 0.09 -5.40
N ALA A 63 2.39 1.36 -5.34
CA ALA A 63 1.93 2.11 -6.50
C ALA A 63 3.04 2.27 -7.56
N ALA A 64 4.25 2.64 -7.15
CA ALA A 64 5.40 2.75 -8.06
C ALA A 64 5.77 1.40 -8.68
N ALA A 65 5.68 0.31 -7.91
CA ALA A 65 5.84 -1.05 -8.40
C ALA A 65 4.81 -1.41 -9.48
N ALA A 66 3.52 -1.11 -9.22
CA ALA A 66 2.42 -1.38 -10.15
C ALA A 66 2.51 -0.53 -11.43
N HIS A 67 3.07 0.68 -11.33
CA HIS A 67 3.34 1.55 -12.48
C HIS A 67 4.58 1.10 -13.30
N ASN A 68 5.22 -0.03 -12.96
CA ASN A 68 6.49 -0.47 -13.56
C ASN A 68 7.62 0.58 -13.48
N GLN A 69 7.57 1.49 -12.49
CA GLN A 69 8.62 2.49 -12.28
C GLN A 69 9.85 1.89 -11.58
N ILE A 70 9.72 0.67 -11.05
CA ILE A 70 10.82 -0.09 -10.44
C ILE A 70 11.42 -1.03 -11.49
N LYS A 71 12.60 -0.67 -12.01
CA LYS A 71 13.25 -1.38 -13.13
C LYS A 71 13.82 -2.77 -12.78
N ASN A 72 14.07 -3.05 -11.50
CA ASN A 72 14.78 -4.26 -11.05
C ASN A 72 14.06 -4.89 -9.83
N SER A 73 13.67 -6.17 -9.91
CA SER A 73 12.98 -6.98 -8.87
C SER A 73 11.77 -6.34 -8.18
N THR A 74 10.76 -5.94 -8.97
CA THR A 74 9.44 -5.48 -8.47
C THR A 74 8.90 -6.38 -7.35
N GLN A 75 9.06 -7.70 -7.46
CA GLN A 75 8.60 -8.66 -6.46
C GLN A 75 9.26 -8.51 -5.07
N ASP A 76 10.56 -8.23 -4.99
CA ASP A 76 11.25 -8.09 -3.70
C ASP A 76 10.84 -6.81 -2.97
N PHE A 77 10.67 -5.72 -3.73
CA PHE A 77 10.16 -4.46 -3.18
C PHE A 77 8.73 -4.61 -2.71
N THR A 78 7.87 -5.25 -3.51
CA THR A 78 6.48 -5.52 -3.12
C THR A 78 6.42 -6.41 -1.87
N LYS A 79 7.20 -7.50 -1.80
CA LYS A 79 7.23 -8.36 -0.59
C LYS A 79 7.61 -7.59 0.66
N LYS A 80 8.63 -6.72 0.58
CA LYS A 80 9.06 -5.88 1.69
C LYS A 80 8.00 -4.87 2.10
N ALA A 81 7.36 -4.21 1.13
CA ALA A 81 6.28 -3.26 1.40
C ALA A 81 5.09 -3.93 2.09
N ILE A 82 4.68 -5.12 1.60
CA ILE A 82 3.62 -5.93 2.24
C ILE A 82 4.00 -6.30 3.67
N ALA A 83 5.23 -6.73 3.92
CA ALA A 83 5.69 -7.10 5.26
C ALA A 83 5.71 -5.90 6.21
N ALA A 84 6.19 -4.75 5.76
CA ALA A 84 6.21 -3.52 6.53
C ALA A 84 4.78 -3.05 6.87
N LEU A 85 3.86 -3.04 5.90
CA LEU A 85 2.44 -2.73 6.15
C LEU A 85 1.83 -3.61 7.24
N ARG A 86 2.08 -4.92 7.20
CA ARG A 86 1.63 -5.84 8.26
C ARG A 86 2.25 -5.53 9.62
N SER A 87 3.51 -5.08 9.63
CA SER A 87 4.20 -4.69 10.86
C SER A 87 3.61 -3.43 11.49
N THR A 88 3.18 -2.45 10.69
CA THR A 88 2.60 -1.18 11.20
C THR A 88 1.31 -1.37 12.00
N VAL A 89 0.60 -2.48 11.78
CA VAL A 89 -0.67 -2.76 12.45
C VAL A 89 -0.58 -3.89 13.49
N VAL A 90 0.62 -4.38 13.81
CA VAL A 90 0.82 -5.53 14.70
C VAL A 90 0.37 -5.27 16.15
N GLU A 91 0.41 -4.01 16.58
CA GLU A 91 -0.02 -3.58 17.91
C GLU A 91 -1.54 -3.34 17.99
N LEU A 92 -2.22 -3.29 16.85
CA LEU A 92 -3.68 -3.15 16.80
C LEU A 92 -4.36 -4.49 17.06
N PRO A 93 -5.58 -4.50 17.64
CA PRO A 93 -6.37 -5.71 17.73
C PRO A 93 -6.59 -6.33 16.35
N ASN A 94 -6.49 -7.66 16.24
CA ASN A 94 -6.78 -8.38 14.99
C ASN A 94 -8.23 -8.19 14.51
N THR A 95 -9.14 -7.79 15.42
CA THR A 95 -10.54 -7.45 15.12
C THR A 95 -10.74 -6.00 14.72
N SER A 96 -9.67 -5.18 14.65
CA SER A 96 -9.77 -3.82 14.13
C SER A 96 -10.13 -3.86 12.66
N GLN A 97 -10.93 -2.88 12.23
CA GLN A 97 -11.36 -2.80 10.83
C GLN A 97 -10.15 -2.60 9.89
N LEU A 98 -9.13 -1.84 10.33
CA LEU A 98 -7.90 -1.67 9.55
C LEU A 98 -7.19 -3.01 9.35
N VAL A 99 -6.96 -3.80 10.40
CA VAL A 99 -6.23 -5.08 10.28
C VAL A 99 -6.95 -6.05 9.35
N GLU A 100 -8.28 -6.20 9.50
CA GLU A 100 -9.08 -7.07 8.63
C GLU A 100 -8.97 -6.64 7.16
N LYS A 101 -9.22 -5.35 6.91
CA LYS A 101 -9.24 -4.77 5.57
C LYS A 101 -7.87 -4.79 4.91
N MET A 102 -6.83 -4.42 5.67
CA MET A 102 -5.44 -4.46 5.21
C MET A 102 -5.04 -5.88 4.83
N ASN A 103 -5.32 -6.89 5.66
CA ASN A 103 -4.97 -8.28 5.34
C ASN A 103 -5.63 -8.78 4.06
N ARG A 104 -6.91 -8.44 3.83
CA ARG A 104 -7.62 -8.76 2.58
C ARG A 104 -6.94 -8.09 1.38
N ILE A 105 -6.78 -6.77 1.45
CA ILE A 105 -6.18 -6.00 0.35
C ILE A 105 -4.76 -6.47 0.03
N LEU A 106 -3.93 -6.72 1.05
CA LEU A 106 -2.55 -7.16 0.85
C LEU A 106 -2.46 -8.55 0.21
N LEU A 107 -3.46 -9.41 0.39
CA LEU A 107 -3.55 -10.68 -0.33
C LEU A 107 -3.82 -10.44 -1.82
N ASP A 108 -4.77 -9.57 -2.14
CA ASP A 108 -5.10 -9.23 -3.54
C ASP A 108 -3.94 -8.52 -4.25
N VAL A 109 -3.22 -7.64 -3.54
CA VAL A 109 -1.99 -7.00 -4.01
C VAL A 109 -0.90 -8.05 -4.25
N ALA A 110 -0.71 -9.01 -3.34
CA ALA A 110 0.25 -10.09 -3.52
C ALA A 110 -0.04 -10.92 -4.78
N MET A 111 -1.32 -11.23 -5.03
CA MET A 111 -1.75 -11.94 -6.24
C MET A 111 -1.47 -11.12 -7.52
N PHE A 112 -1.75 -9.82 -7.51
CA PHE A 112 -1.43 -8.93 -8.64
C PHE A 112 0.05 -8.95 -9.02
N PHE A 113 0.94 -9.06 -8.04
CA PHE A 113 2.40 -9.12 -8.25
C PHE A 113 2.95 -10.55 -8.37
N GLU A 114 2.09 -11.57 -8.48
CA GLU A 114 2.44 -12.99 -8.57
C GLU A 114 3.33 -13.48 -7.41
N LEU A 115 3.08 -12.96 -6.20
CA LEU A 115 3.79 -13.33 -4.98
C LEU A 115 3.07 -14.50 -4.29
N ASN A 116 3.20 -15.68 -4.89
CA ASN A 116 2.61 -16.92 -4.38
C ASN A 116 3.59 -17.69 -3.47
#